data_AF-A0A4P5Y3I7-F1
#
_entry.id   AF-A0A4P5Y3I7-F1
#
_cell.length_a   1.000
_cell.length_b   1.000
_cell.length_c   1.000
_cell.angle_alpha   90.00
_cell.angle_beta   90.00
_cell.angle_gamma   90.00
#
_symmetry.space_group_name_H-M   'P 1'
#
loop_
_entity.id
_entity.type
_entity.pdbx_description
1 polymer ?
#
loop_
_entity_poly.entity_id
_entity_poly.type
_entity_poly.pdbx_seq_one_letter_code
_entity_poly.pdbx_strand_id
1 'polypeptide(L)'
;MSIQIVLDRAAVAPGETVTGEATWTLTTAPKQFGIRLFWHTSGKASRDTGIAGEQIVMNAAARGSQRFSFVAPSKPVSYDGPLVSILWAVEAFADADDTVHEYLIISPTRERLTLSGA
;
A
#
# COMPACT_ATOMS: atom_id res chain seq x y z
N MET A 1 4.57 4.90 -20.46
CA MET A 1 3.51 4.87 -19.44
C MET A 1 4.16 4.70 -18.08
N SER A 2 3.73 5.44 -17.06
CA SER A 2 4.28 5.37 -15.71
C SER A 2 3.22 5.66 -14.65
N ILE A 3 3.32 4.98 -13.52
CA ILE A 3 2.61 5.26 -12.28
C ILE A 3 3.68 5.34 -11.19
N GLN A 4 3.58 6.32 -10.30
CA GLN A 4 4.50 6.53 -9.19
C GLN A 4 3.72 6.80 -7.91
N ILE A 5 4.25 6.35 -6.79
CA ILE A 5 3.73 6.62 -5.45
C ILE A 5 4.86 7.24 -4.65
N VAL A 6 4.57 8.33 -3.94
CA VAL A 6 5.47 8.90 -2.95
C VAL A 6 4.71 8.96 -1.63
N LEU A 7 5.21 8.22 -0.64
CA LEU A 7 4.69 8.27 0.73
C LEU A 7 5.28 9.47 1.47
N ASP A 8 4.47 10.15 2.27
CA ASP A 8 4.97 11.23 3.15
C ASP A 8 5.83 10.64 4.29
N ARG A 9 5.54 9.39 4.69
CA ARG A 9 6.28 8.63 5.71
C ARG A 9 6.37 7.16 5.31
N ALA A 10 7.55 6.56 5.45
CA ALA A 10 7.77 5.14 5.21
C ALA A 10 7.34 4.23 6.38
N ALA A 11 7.03 4.81 7.54
CA ALA A 11 6.60 4.07 8.73
C ALA A 11 5.62 4.87 9.59
N VAL A 12 4.58 4.19 10.07
CA VAL A 12 3.52 4.75 10.92
C VAL A 12 3.09 3.75 12.00
N ALA A 13 2.51 4.27 13.08
CA ALA A 13 1.87 3.47 14.11
C ALA A 13 0.37 3.28 13.83
N PRO A 14 -0.26 2.21 14.33
CA PRO A 14 -1.71 2.06 14.34
C PRO A 14 -2.45 3.32 14.79
N GLY A 15 -3.54 3.66 14.10
CA GLY A 15 -4.33 4.86 14.35
C GLY A 15 -3.76 6.15 13.76
N GLU A 16 -2.49 6.18 13.36
CA GLU A 16 -1.94 7.28 12.56
C GLU A 16 -2.45 7.23 11.11
N THR A 17 -2.23 8.31 10.38
CA THR A 17 -2.58 8.40 8.96
C THR A 17 -1.40 8.03 8.07
N VAL A 18 -1.68 7.15 7.10
CA VAL A 18 -0.84 6.87 5.92
C VAL A 18 -1.24 7.86 4.83
N THR A 19 -0.32 8.74 4.43
CA THR A 19 -0.55 9.77 3.43
C THR A 19 0.54 9.76 2.37
N GLY A 20 0.20 10.29 1.20
CA GLY A 20 1.12 10.44 0.08
C GLY A 20 0.42 10.92 -1.18
N GLU A 21 1.12 10.82 -2.30
CA GLU A 21 0.62 11.20 -3.62
C GLU A 21 0.93 10.11 -4.64
N ALA A 22 -0.09 9.75 -5.43
CA ALA A 22 0.07 8.93 -6.62
C ALA A 22 0.07 9.85 -7.85
N THR A 23 1.02 9.67 -8.76
CA THR A 23 1.13 10.44 -10.02
C THR A 23 1.21 9.46 -11.18
N TRP A 24 0.48 9.75 -12.27
CA TRP A 24 0.42 8.86 -13.43
C TRP A 24 0.53 9.58 -14.77
N THR A 25 1.06 8.85 -15.74
CA THR A 25 1.06 9.19 -17.17
C THR A 25 0.80 7.92 -17.98
N LEU A 26 -0.43 7.80 -18.47
CA LEU A 26 -0.98 6.66 -19.21
C LEU A 26 -1.15 7.03 -20.69
N THR A 27 -1.28 6.01 -21.54
CA THR A 27 -1.48 6.19 -22.99
C THR A 27 -2.86 6.76 -23.29
N THR A 28 -3.88 6.32 -22.55
CA THR A 28 -5.28 6.77 -22.63
C THR A 28 -5.83 6.99 -21.23
N ALA A 29 -6.97 7.68 -21.12
CA ALA A 29 -7.68 7.75 -19.85
C ALA A 29 -8.10 6.33 -19.43
N PRO A 30 -7.79 5.90 -18.19
CA PRO A 30 -8.18 4.58 -17.71
C PRO A 30 -9.68 4.55 -17.44
N LYS A 31 -10.30 3.36 -17.48
CA LYS A 31 -11.70 3.22 -17.05
C LYS A 31 -11.80 3.39 -15.54
N GLN A 32 -10.78 2.93 -14.83
CA GLN A 32 -10.68 3.06 -13.38
C GLN A 32 -9.23 3.34 -13.00
N PHE A 33 -9.05 4.34 -12.14
CA PHE A 33 -7.80 4.53 -11.41
C PHE A 33 -8.12 4.48 -9.92
N GLY A 34 -7.34 3.72 -9.16
CA GLY A 34 -7.55 3.56 -7.74
C GLY A 34 -6.25 3.50 -6.96
N ILE A 35 -6.37 3.80 -5.67
CA ILE A 35 -5.29 3.74 -4.71
C ILE A 35 -5.80 2.94 -3.52
N ARG A 36 -5.07 1.92 -3.07
CA ARG A 36 -5.47 1.12 -1.92
C ARG A 36 -4.34 0.87 -0.95
N LEU A 37 -4.66 0.87 0.34
CA LEU A 37 -3.81 0.37 1.40
C LEU A 37 -4.13 -1.10 1.61
N PHE A 38 -3.15 -1.98 1.45
CA PHE A 38 -3.33 -3.41 1.61
C PHE A 38 -2.13 -4.06 2.29
N TRP A 39 -2.36 -5.26 2.82
CA TRP A 39 -1.33 -6.13 3.32
C TRP A 39 -1.32 -7.46 2.58
N HIS A 40 -0.18 -8.12 2.59
CA HIS A 40 -0.07 -9.51 2.17
C HIS A 40 0.95 -10.27 3.01
N THR A 41 0.78 -11.59 3.10
CA THR A 41 1.83 -12.47 3.62
C THR A 41 2.84 -12.81 2.52
N SER A 42 4.10 -12.91 2.90
CA SER A 42 5.15 -13.51 2.09
C SER A 42 5.88 -14.58 2.89
N GLY A 43 6.56 -15.51 2.21
CA GLY A 43 7.27 -16.63 2.85
C GLY A 43 6.79 -18.00 2.39
N LYS A 44 6.92 -19.00 3.24
CA LYS A 44 6.61 -20.41 2.92
C LYS A 44 5.13 -20.76 3.12
N ALA A 45 4.36 -19.87 3.75
CA ALA A 45 2.93 -20.02 3.96
C ALA A 45 2.11 -19.66 2.69
N SER A 46 0.79 -19.90 2.72
CA SER A 46 -0.13 -19.41 1.69
C SER A 46 -0.08 -17.88 1.64
N ARG A 47 -0.24 -17.34 0.42
CA ARG A 47 -0.36 -15.90 0.21
C ARG A 47 -1.76 -15.46 0.61
N ASP A 48 -1.85 -14.82 1.75
CA ASP A 48 -3.05 -14.16 2.25
C ASP A 48 -2.92 -12.66 1.93
N THR A 49 -4.05 -12.02 1.65
CA THR A 49 -4.12 -10.60 1.33
C THR A 49 -5.31 -9.98 2.04
N GLY A 50 -5.22 -8.69 2.37
CA GLY A 50 -6.34 -7.93 2.89
C GLY A 50 -6.26 -6.45 2.54
N ILE A 51 -7.38 -5.87 2.14
CA ILE A 51 -7.52 -4.45 1.81
C ILE A 51 -8.03 -3.72 3.06
N ALA A 52 -7.30 -2.70 3.50
CA ALA A 52 -7.65 -1.89 4.66
C ALA A 52 -8.38 -0.60 4.27
N GLY A 53 -8.15 -0.11 3.06
CA GLY A 53 -8.82 1.08 2.53
C GLY A 53 -8.56 1.22 1.04
N GLU A 54 -9.51 1.82 0.34
CA GLU A 54 -9.44 2.06 -1.09
C GLU A 54 -10.06 3.42 -1.42
N GLN A 55 -9.43 4.12 -2.36
CA GLN A 55 -9.86 5.40 -2.88
C GLN A 55 -9.87 5.32 -4.40
N ILE A 56 -11.05 5.48 -4.99
CA ILE A 56 -11.24 5.52 -6.45
C ILE A 56 -11.18 6.96 -6.95
N VAL A 57 -10.41 7.20 -8.01
CA VAL A 57 -10.31 8.49 -8.69
C VAL A 57 -11.35 8.52 -9.80
N MET A 58 -12.44 9.26 -9.54
CA MET A 58 -13.54 9.40 -10.49
C MET A 58 -13.09 10.18 -11.73
N ASN A 59 -13.39 9.67 -12.92
CA ASN A 59 -13.08 10.29 -14.21
C ASN A 59 -11.59 10.66 -14.36
N ALA A 60 -10.69 9.75 -13.96
CA ALA A 60 -9.25 9.96 -14.08
C ALA A 60 -8.85 10.22 -15.54
N ALA A 61 -8.13 11.32 -15.79
CA ALA A 61 -7.54 11.61 -17.09
C ALA A 61 -6.33 10.71 -17.36
N ALA A 62 -5.82 10.70 -18.60
CA ALA A 62 -4.59 9.96 -18.95
C ALA A 62 -3.35 10.42 -18.16
N ARG A 63 -3.36 11.65 -17.64
CA ARG A 63 -2.30 12.20 -16.78
C ARG A 63 -2.93 12.88 -15.59
N GLY A 64 -2.33 12.72 -14.42
CA GLY A 64 -2.81 13.38 -13.22
C GLY A 64 -2.00 13.00 -11.99
N SER A 65 -2.41 13.58 -10.87
CA SER A 65 -1.97 13.17 -9.55
C SER A 65 -3.14 13.20 -8.58
N GLN A 66 -3.04 12.38 -7.53
CA GLN A 66 -4.04 12.26 -6.49
C GLN A 66 -3.37 12.03 -5.15
N ARG A 67 -3.66 12.93 -4.20
CA ARG A 67 -3.35 12.71 -2.78
C ARG A 67 -4.30 11.68 -2.17
N PHE A 68 -3.76 10.84 -1.30
CA PHE A 68 -4.50 9.84 -0.56
C PHE A 68 -4.25 9.93 0.94
N SER A 69 -5.18 9.39 1.72
CA SER A 69 -5.13 9.35 3.18
C SER A 69 -5.90 8.15 3.72
N PHE A 70 -5.22 7.26 4.41
CA PHE A 70 -5.81 6.09 5.07
C PHE A 70 -5.48 6.07 6.55
N VAL A 71 -6.41 5.64 7.40
CA VAL A 71 -6.12 5.37 8.81
C VAL A 71 -5.41 4.02 8.90
N ALA A 72 -4.23 4.00 9.50
CA ALA A 72 -3.45 2.78 9.72
C ALA A 72 -4.21 1.84 10.66
N PRO A 73 -4.59 0.63 10.22
CA PRO A 73 -5.35 -0.29 11.06
C PRO A 73 -4.49 -0.85 12.19
N SER A 74 -5.15 -1.31 13.25
CA SER A 74 -4.46 -1.93 14.39
C SER A 74 -3.91 -3.32 14.11
N LYS A 75 -4.45 -4.01 13.09
CA LYS A 75 -4.02 -5.34 12.68
C LYS A 75 -4.23 -5.56 11.17
N PRO A 76 -3.43 -6.43 10.55
CA PRO A 76 -2.19 -6.97 11.11
C PRO A 76 -1.10 -5.89 11.21
N VAL A 77 -0.07 -6.12 12.02
CA VAL A 77 1.11 -5.24 12.08
C VAL A 77 2.20 -5.77 11.13
N SER A 78 3.05 -4.87 10.62
CA SER A 78 4.25 -5.23 9.86
C SER A 78 5.14 -6.14 10.69
N TYR A 79 5.47 -7.28 10.11
CA TYR A 79 6.17 -8.35 10.78
C TYR A 79 7.16 -8.99 9.82
N ASP A 80 8.36 -9.30 10.31
CA ASP A 80 9.37 -10.03 9.56
C ASP A 80 9.77 -11.31 10.31
N GLY A 81 9.60 -12.45 9.65
CA GLY A 81 9.81 -13.75 10.28
C GLY A 81 10.29 -14.82 9.30
N PRO A 82 10.93 -15.89 9.80
CA PRO A 82 11.57 -16.90 8.95
C PRO A 82 10.57 -17.78 8.17
N LEU A 83 9.30 -17.84 8.60
CA LEU A 83 8.25 -18.62 7.95
C LEU A 83 7.24 -17.75 7.21
N VAL A 84 6.91 -16.60 7.80
CA VAL A 84 5.94 -15.64 7.27
C VAL A 84 6.38 -14.22 7.61
N SER A 85 6.24 -13.31 6.67
CA SER A 85 6.33 -11.87 6.87
C SER A 85 5.01 -11.23 6.48
N ILE A 86 4.62 -10.15 7.17
CA ILE A 86 3.44 -9.34 6.86
C ILE A 86 3.92 -8.02 6.29
N LEU A 87 3.63 -7.81 5.01
CA LEU A 87 4.06 -6.63 4.27
C LEU A 87 2.86 -5.73 4.02
N TRP A 88 2.97 -4.48 4.46
CA TRP A 88 2.02 -3.43 4.13
C TRP A 88 2.52 -2.65 2.91
N ALA A 89 1.60 -2.26 2.03
CA ALA A 89 1.89 -1.41 0.91
C ALA A 89 0.70 -0.52 0.54
N VAL A 90 1.00 0.64 -0.04
CA VAL A 90 0.04 1.39 -0.84
C VAL A 90 0.23 0.97 -2.29
N GLU A 91 -0.86 0.61 -2.94
CA GLU A 91 -0.89 0.30 -4.37
C GLU A 91 -1.67 1.38 -5.12
N ALA A 92 -1.16 1.80 -6.26
CA ALA A 92 -1.88 2.57 -7.26
C ALA A 92 -2.06 1.68 -8.48
N PHE A 93 -3.28 1.66 -9.02
CA PHE A 93 -3.65 0.81 -10.13
C PHE A 93 -4.44 1.58 -11.18
N ALA A 94 -4.14 1.32 -12.45
CA ALA A 94 -4.90 1.77 -13.60
C ALA A 94 -5.45 0.54 -14.32
N ASP A 95 -6.78 0.45 -14.40
CA ASP A 95 -7.47 -0.76 -14.82
C ASP A 95 -6.96 -2.01 -14.04
N ALA A 96 -7.20 -3.23 -14.50
CA ALA A 96 -6.82 -4.44 -13.74
C ALA A 96 -5.35 -4.87 -13.92
N ASP A 97 -4.60 -4.20 -14.81
CA ASP A 97 -3.33 -4.73 -15.35
C ASP A 97 -2.11 -3.88 -14.97
N ASP A 98 -2.25 -2.56 -14.80
CA ASP A 98 -1.14 -1.66 -14.49
C ASP A 98 -1.12 -1.30 -13.02
N THR A 99 -0.22 -1.93 -12.26
CA THR A 99 -0.11 -1.73 -10.81
C THR A 99 1.32 -1.34 -10.40
N VAL A 100 1.41 -0.43 -9.44
CA VAL A 100 2.65 -0.10 -8.73
C VAL A 100 2.34 -0.09 -7.24
N HIS A 101 3.23 -0.66 -6.44
CA HIS A 101 3.16 -0.59 -4.98
C HIS A 101 4.37 0.09 -4.37
N GLU A 102 4.15 0.80 -3.27
CA GLU A 102 5.19 1.35 -2.41
C GLU A 102 5.00 0.78 -1.00
N TYR A 103 6.07 0.22 -0.45
CA TYR A 103 6.03 -0.47 0.85
C TYR A 103 6.13 0.52 2.01
N LEU A 104 5.43 0.22 3.08
CA LEU A 104 5.52 0.95 4.34
C LEU A 104 5.48 0.00 5.54
N ILE A 105 5.87 0.53 6.69
CA ILE A 105 5.78 -0.16 7.97
C ILE A 105 4.56 0.36 8.74
N ILE A 106 3.69 -0.54 9.18
CA ILE A 106 2.62 -0.25 10.14
C ILE A 106 2.86 -1.08 11.39
N SER A 107 3.38 -0.46 12.45
CA SER A 107 3.62 -1.14 13.72
C SER A 107 3.69 -0.15 14.89
N PRO A 108 3.43 -0.57 16.14
CA PRO A 108 3.51 0.33 17.30
C PRO A 108 4.87 1.03 17.44
N THR A 109 5.96 0.37 17.01
CA THR A 109 7.33 0.89 17.09
C THR A 109 7.77 1.66 15.84
N ARG A 110 6.96 1.66 14.76
CA ARG A 110 7.36 2.13 13.41
C ARG A 110 8.57 1.39 12.83
N GLU A 111 8.85 0.20 13.36
CA GLU A 111 9.85 -0.74 12.87
C GLU A 111 9.17 -2.08 12.58
N ARG A 112 9.76 -2.91 11.69
CA ARG A 112 9.23 -4.26 11.52
C ARG A 112 9.43 -5.04 12.82
N LEU A 113 8.37 -5.64 13.33
CA LEU A 113 8.49 -6.53 14.46
C LEU A 113 9.18 -7.82 14.00
N THR A 114 10.14 -8.30 14.78
CA THR A 114 10.81 -9.58 14.59
C THR A 114 10.54 -10.46 15.79
N LEU A 115 10.37 -11.77 15.57
CA LEU A 115 10.48 -12.74 16.67
C LEU A 115 11.93 -13.21 16.70
N SER A 116 12.71 -12.75 17.69
CA SER A 116 13.91 -13.46 18.10
C SER A 116 13.48 -14.79 18.73
N GLY A 117 13.91 -15.91 18.13
CA GLY A 117 13.65 -17.24 18.66
C GLY A 117 14.15 -17.36 20.10
N ALA A 118 13.30 -17.92 20.96
CA ALA A 118 13.67 -18.35 22.32
C ALA A 118 14.55 -19.61 22.29
#